data_AF-A0AAV5GR92-F1
#
_entry.id   AF-A0AAV5GR92-F1
#
_cell.length_a   1.000
_cell.length_b   1.000
_cell.length_c   1.000
_cell.angle_alpha   90.00
_cell.angle_beta   90.00
_cell.angle_gamma   90.00
#
_symmetry.space_group_name_H-M   'P 1'
#
loop_
_entity.id
_entity.type
_entity.pdbx_description
1 polymer ?
#
loop_
_entity_poly.entity_id
_entity_poly.type
_entity_poly.pdbx_seq_one_letter_code
_entity_poly.pdbx_strand_id
1 'polypeptide(L)'
;MNLKVFRLGRLQFQTTEAERDITGTAEGKVYHIPMGTPVIQVHIPQGDPLIKEDCEESFRQAYTWFGREIPYLCHSWLLYPGLTELFKPDSNIIRFQELFSLLQTDTEGTEAEWRIFGKVLPEPREYPENTGLQKAAKQYLLEGKKLGNGLGIHL
;
A
#
# COMPACT_ATOMS: atom_id res chain seq x y z
N MET A 1 4.31 5.52 -24.14
CA MET A 1 5.57 5.39 -23.37
C MET A 1 5.60 3.98 -22.79
N ASN A 2 6.60 3.16 -23.14
CA ASN A 2 6.71 1.78 -22.63
C ASN A 2 7.19 1.83 -21.17
N LEU A 3 6.28 1.82 -20.21
CA LEU A 3 6.62 1.82 -18.80
C LEU A 3 7.08 0.40 -18.40
N LYS A 4 8.40 0.23 -18.24
CA LYS A 4 8.98 -1.01 -17.74
C LYS A 4 8.91 -1.00 -16.22
N VAL A 5 8.24 -2.00 -15.65
CA VAL A 5 8.28 -2.32 -14.23
C VAL A 5 9.47 -3.24 -13.97
N PHE A 6 10.30 -2.91 -12.99
CA PHE A 6 11.49 -3.68 -12.62
C PHE A 6 11.26 -4.37 -11.28
N ARG A 7 11.42 -5.69 -11.23
CA ARG A 7 11.42 -6.43 -9.96
C ARG A 7 12.82 -6.42 -9.38
N LEU A 8 12.99 -5.83 -8.19
CA LEU A 8 14.23 -5.81 -7.42
C LEU A 8 13.93 -6.48 -6.08
N GLY A 9 14.19 -7.79 -5.98
CA GLY A 9 13.83 -8.58 -4.80
C GLY A 9 12.32 -8.82 -4.66
N ARG A 10 11.78 -8.48 -3.48
CA ARG A 10 10.37 -8.66 -3.12
C ARG A 10 9.45 -7.62 -3.77
N LEU A 11 9.95 -6.41 -4.02
CA LEU A 11 9.15 -5.31 -4.57
C LEU A 11 9.43 -5.05 -6.06
N GLN A 12 8.51 -4.33 -6.67
CA GLN A 12 8.60 -3.87 -8.05
C GLN A 12 8.64 -2.35 -8.08
N PHE A 13 9.39 -1.78 -9.03
CA PHE A 13 9.65 -0.36 -9.13
C PHE A 13 9.41 0.13 -10.56
N GLN A 14 8.83 1.32 -10.67
CA GLN A 14 8.52 1.94 -11.95
C GLN A 14 8.85 3.44 -11.89
N THR A 15 9.67 3.91 -12.83
CA THR A 15 9.87 5.34 -13.04
C THR A 15 8.64 5.94 -13.72
N THR A 16 8.06 6.96 -13.10
CA THR A 16 6.92 7.70 -13.66
C THR A 16 6.95 9.14 -13.16
N GLU A 17 5.91 9.90 -13.47
CA GLU A 17 5.65 11.22 -12.92
C GLU A 17 4.39 11.18 -12.04
N ALA A 18 4.32 12.09 -11.06
CA ALA A 18 3.12 12.27 -10.25
C ALA A 18 1.94 12.70 -11.14
N GLU A 19 0.88 11.90 -11.17
CA GLU A 19 -0.29 12.13 -12.04
C GLU A 19 -1.20 13.27 -11.55
N ARG A 20 -0.98 13.72 -10.31
CA ARG A 20 -1.68 14.83 -9.64
C ARG A 20 -0.78 15.43 -8.57
N ASP A 21 -1.19 16.57 -8.04
CA ASP A 21 -0.59 17.10 -6.82
C ASP A 21 -0.80 16.13 -5.65
N ILE A 22 0.30 15.84 -4.96
CA ILE A 22 0.30 15.04 -3.74
C ILE A 22 0.77 15.92 -2.60
N THR A 23 -0.10 16.11 -1.63
CA THR A 23 0.18 16.84 -0.40
C THR A 23 -0.11 15.95 0.80
N GLY A 24 0.68 16.10 1.85
CA GLY A 24 0.49 15.34 3.08
C GLY A 24 1.45 15.80 4.16
N THR A 25 1.14 15.44 5.40
CA THR A 25 2.05 15.66 6.53
C THR A 25 2.35 14.32 7.14
N ALA A 26 3.63 13.96 7.18
CA ALA A 26 4.07 12.74 7.83
C ALA A 26 5.30 13.04 8.70
N GLU A 27 5.30 12.50 9.91
CA GLU A 27 6.39 12.68 10.89
C GLU A 27 6.74 14.16 11.15
N GLY A 28 5.74 15.03 11.14
CA GLY A 28 5.91 16.48 11.36
C GLY A 28 6.49 17.25 10.16
N LYS A 29 6.74 16.58 9.02
CA LYS A 29 7.19 17.21 7.78
C LYS A 29 6.04 17.33 6.79
N VAL A 30 5.92 18.51 6.19
CA VAL A 30 4.97 18.75 5.10
C VAL A 30 5.61 18.32 3.77
N TYR A 31 4.86 17.53 3.01
CA TYR A 31 5.21 17.08 1.67
C TYR A 31 4.30 17.79 0.67
N HIS A 32 4.93 18.28 -0.39
CA HIS A 32 4.27 18.80 -1.58
C HIS A 32 5.04 18.25 -2.78
N ILE A 33 4.42 17.33 -3.51
CA ILE A 33 4.93 16.75 -4.75
C ILE A 33 3.99 17.21 -5.86
N PRO A 34 4.37 18.25 -6.64
CA PRO A 34 3.54 18.76 -7.72
C PRO A 34 3.31 17.71 -8.81
N MET A 35 2.19 17.80 -9.51
CA MET A 35 1.94 17.05 -10.74
C MET A 35 3.12 17.19 -11.72
N GLY A 36 3.50 16.09 -12.38
CA GLY A 36 4.65 16.04 -13.29
C GLY A 36 6.01 15.84 -12.60
N THR A 37 6.08 15.86 -11.27
CA THR A 37 7.33 15.55 -10.56
C THR A 37 7.73 14.10 -10.80
N PRO A 38 9.00 13.81 -11.16
CA PRO A 38 9.49 12.44 -11.27
C PRO A 38 9.36 11.69 -9.94
N VAL A 39 8.84 10.47 -9.99
CA VAL A 39 8.66 9.59 -8.82
C VAL A 39 9.00 8.14 -9.18
N ILE A 40 9.34 7.36 -8.16
CA ILE A 40 9.41 5.90 -8.27
C ILE A 40 8.14 5.31 -7.66
N GLN A 41 7.29 4.73 -8.49
CA GLN A 41 6.16 3.94 -7.99
C GLN A 41 6.62 2.57 -7.52
N VAL A 42 6.24 2.22 -6.29
CA VAL A 42 6.50 0.96 -5.63
C VAL A 42 5.26 0.07 -5.75
N HIS A 43 5.45 -1.07 -6.39
CA HIS A 43 4.42 -2.07 -6.63
C HIS A 43 4.67 -3.33 -5.80
N ILE A 44 3.59 -3.96 -5.35
CA ILE A 44 3.63 -5.15 -4.50
C ILE A 44 3.18 -6.35 -5.35
N PRO A 45 4.11 -7.17 -5.87
CA PRO A 45 3.71 -8.36 -6.61
C PRO A 45 3.02 -9.36 -5.69
N GLN A 46 1.99 -10.03 -6.21
CA GLN A 46 1.31 -11.14 -5.55
C GLN A 46 2.26 -12.35 -5.44
N GLY A 47 2.16 -13.10 -4.35
CA GLY A 47 2.94 -14.32 -4.13
C GLY A 47 3.53 -14.34 -2.74
N ASP A 48 4.85 -14.19 -2.66
CA ASP A 48 5.64 -14.38 -1.45
C ASP A 48 5.21 -13.47 -0.28
N PRO A 49 5.42 -13.86 0.99
CA PRO A 49 5.10 -13.01 2.13
C PRO A 49 5.86 -11.66 2.07
N LEU A 50 5.26 -10.60 2.63
CA LEU A 50 5.92 -9.30 2.80
C LEU A 50 6.83 -9.29 4.03
N ILE A 51 7.86 -10.13 4.00
CA ILE A 51 8.90 -10.12 5.04
C ILE A 51 9.58 -8.74 4.98
N LYS A 52 9.67 -8.07 6.14
CA LYS A 52 10.11 -6.67 6.21
C LYS A 52 11.53 -6.51 5.66
N GLU A 53 12.41 -7.42 6.05
CA GLU A 53 13.82 -7.44 5.67
C GLU A 53 14.00 -7.61 4.16
N ASP A 54 13.15 -8.42 3.51
CA ASP A 54 13.17 -8.61 2.05
C ASP A 54 12.67 -7.34 1.31
N CYS A 55 11.74 -6.61 1.91
CA CYS A 55 11.26 -5.34 1.37
C CYS A 55 12.33 -4.25 1.52
N GLU A 56 13.01 -4.19 2.66
CA GLU A 56 14.14 -3.27 2.89
C GLU A 56 15.31 -3.56 1.92
N GLU A 57 15.60 -4.84 1.65
CA GLU A 57 16.55 -5.24 0.62
C GLU A 57 16.15 -4.75 -0.78
N SER A 58 14.85 -4.85 -1.10
CA SER A 58 14.32 -4.34 -2.37
C SER A 58 14.55 -2.83 -2.52
N PHE A 59 14.34 -2.05 -1.46
CA PHE A 59 14.63 -0.62 -1.44
C PHE A 59 16.11 -0.32 -1.57
N ARG A 60 16.99 -1.07 -0.88
CA ARG A 60 18.44 -0.89 -1.02
C ARG A 60 18.92 -1.09 -2.45
N GLN A 61 18.40 -2.10 -3.15
CA GLN A 61 18.70 -2.31 -4.58
C GLN A 61 18.15 -1.17 -5.44
N ALA A 62 16.93 -0.72 -5.17
CA ALA A 62 16.32 0.39 -5.90
C ALA A 62 17.13 1.68 -5.73
N TYR A 63 17.61 1.98 -4.52
CA TYR A 63 18.47 3.14 -4.26
C TYR A 63 19.79 3.11 -5.01
N THR A 64 20.38 1.93 -5.22
CA THR A 64 21.58 1.79 -6.07
C THR A 64 21.30 2.17 -7.53
N TRP A 65 20.08 1.95 -8.01
CA TRP A 65 19.72 2.15 -9.42
C TRP A 65 19.11 3.53 -9.71
N PHE A 66 18.14 3.97 -8.89
CA PHE A 66 17.37 5.19 -9.12
C PHE A 66 17.82 6.37 -8.26
N GLY A 67 18.65 6.13 -7.23
CA GLY A 67 19.01 7.13 -6.23
C GLY A 67 17.94 7.33 -5.15
N ARG A 68 18.27 8.16 -4.15
CA ARG A 68 17.42 8.45 -2.97
C ARG A 68 16.71 9.82 -3.04
N GLU A 69 17.14 10.69 -3.95
CA GLU A 69 16.59 12.06 -4.07
C GLU A 69 15.19 12.10 -4.70
N ILE A 70 14.80 11.02 -5.42
CA ILE A 70 13.49 10.89 -6.06
C ILE A 70 12.50 10.25 -5.08
N PRO A 71 11.28 10.78 -4.91
CA PRO A 71 10.28 10.19 -4.02
C PRO A 71 9.88 8.77 -4.43
N TYR A 72 9.81 7.85 -3.46
CA TYR A 72 9.29 6.49 -3.63
C TYR A 72 7.86 6.44 -3.08
N LEU A 73 6.88 6.21 -3.96
CA LEU A 73 5.47 6.25 -3.61
C LEU A 73 4.82 4.89 -3.77
N CYS A 74 4.00 4.50 -2.80
CA CYS A 74 3.16 3.31 -2.87
C CYS A 74 1.71 3.70 -2.59
N HIS A 75 0.80 3.39 -3.51
CA HIS A 75 -0.65 3.47 -3.27
C HIS A 75 -1.20 2.06 -3.21
N SER A 76 -1.72 1.66 -2.06
CA SER A 76 -2.21 0.29 -1.87
C SER A 76 -3.19 0.21 -0.71
N TRP A 77 -4.16 -0.71 -0.84
CA TRP A 77 -5.00 -1.14 0.28
C TRP A 77 -4.19 -1.64 1.48
N LEU A 78 -3.01 -2.22 1.23
CA LEU A 78 -2.11 -2.71 2.28
C LEU A 78 -1.54 -1.59 3.15
N LEU A 79 -1.59 -0.33 2.71
CA LEU A 79 -1.18 0.84 3.48
C LEU A 79 -2.35 1.54 4.19
N TYR A 80 -3.55 0.99 4.14
CA TYR A 80 -4.68 1.55 4.86
C TYR A 80 -4.49 1.38 6.37
N PRO A 81 -4.48 2.47 7.17
CA PRO A 81 -4.17 2.39 8.60
C PRO A 81 -5.22 1.62 9.40
N GLY A 82 -6.48 1.57 8.93
CA GLY A 82 -7.55 0.80 9.57
C GLY A 82 -7.30 -0.72 9.56
N LEU A 83 -6.35 -1.22 8.75
CA LEU A 83 -5.94 -2.64 8.78
C LEU A 83 -5.33 -3.06 10.13
N THR A 84 -4.84 -2.12 10.94
CA THR A 84 -4.34 -2.40 12.29
C THR A 84 -5.41 -2.98 13.23
N GLU A 85 -6.69 -2.74 12.94
CA GLU A 85 -7.82 -3.35 13.69
C GLU A 85 -8.12 -4.78 13.23
N LEU A 86 -7.66 -5.18 12.04
CA LEU A 86 -7.93 -6.49 11.43
C LEU A 86 -6.79 -7.49 11.60
N PHE A 87 -5.57 -6.99 11.63
CA PHE A 87 -4.37 -7.80 11.66
C PHE A 87 -3.63 -7.66 12.98
N LYS A 88 -2.94 -8.73 13.37
CA LYS A 88 -2.05 -8.66 14.52
C LYS A 88 -0.91 -7.65 14.27
N PRO A 89 -0.43 -6.95 15.30
CA PRO A 89 0.67 -5.99 15.17
C PRO A 89 1.96 -6.60 14.57
N ASP A 90 2.18 -7.90 14.78
CA ASP A 90 3.36 -8.62 14.27
C ASP A 90 3.17 -9.22 12.88
N SER A 91 2.03 -8.99 12.23
CA SER A 91 1.79 -9.47 10.88
C SER A 91 2.68 -8.75 9.85
N ASN A 92 3.03 -9.47 8.79
CA ASN A 92 3.85 -8.93 7.70
C ASN A 92 3.23 -7.68 7.04
N ILE A 93 1.90 -7.59 6.97
CA ILE A 93 1.21 -6.41 6.41
C ILE A 93 1.45 -5.19 7.30
N ILE A 94 1.26 -5.32 8.62
CA ILE A 94 1.47 -4.20 9.54
C ILE A 94 2.94 -3.79 9.56
N ARG A 95 3.88 -4.75 9.59
CA ARG A 95 5.32 -4.46 9.49
C ARG A 95 5.72 -3.81 8.17
N PHE A 96 5.05 -4.14 7.06
CA PHE A 96 5.27 -3.50 5.77
C PHE A 96 4.81 -2.04 5.78
N GLN A 97 3.73 -1.70 6.48
CA GLN A 97 3.29 -0.31 6.64
C GLN A 97 4.35 0.56 7.31
N GLU A 98 5.13 0.01 8.25
CA GLU A 98 6.23 0.72 8.93
C GLU A 98 7.33 1.18 7.97
N LEU A 99 7.39 0.65 6.75
CA LEU A 99 8.34 1.10 5.73
C LEU A 99 7.92 2.43 5.10
N PHE A 100 6.71 2.92 5.36
CA PHE A 100 6.21 4.14 4.72
C PHE A 100 5.73 5.16 5.74
N SER A 101 6.01 6.42 5.46
CA SER A 101 5.33 7.53 6.10
C SER A 101 4.02 7.79 5.32
N LEU A 102 2.87 7.70 5.98
CA LEU A 102 1.56 7.82 5.33
C LEU A 102 1.25 9.29 4.99
N LEU A 103 0.97 9.58 3.72
CA LEU A 103 0.64 10.93 3.24
C LEU A 103 -0.87 11.17 3.13
N GLN A 104 -1.59 10.21 2.57
CA GLN A 104 -3.02 10.32 2.29
C GLN A 104 -3.72 8.97 2.48
N THR A 105 -5.02 9.01 2.75
CA THR A 105 -5.90 7.84 2.79
C THR A 105 -7.17 8.10 2.02
N ASP A 106 -7.69 7.08 1.35
CA ASP A 106 -9.01 7.10 0.72
C ASP A 106 -9.80 5.88 1.16
N THR A 107 -11.12 6.00 1.23
CA THR A 107 -12.03 4.90 1.63
C THR A 107 -13.00 4.50 0.53
N GLU A 108 -12.79 5.01 -0.68
CA GLU A 108 -13.71 4.79 -1.80
C GLU A 108 -13.28 3.62 -2.70
N GLY A 109 -12.05 3.13 -2.54
CA GLY A 109 -11.58 1.95 -3.25
C GLY A 109 -12.13 0.64 -2.67
N THR A 110 -12.32 -0.36 -3.54
CA THR A 110 -12.81 -1.70 -3.18
C THR A 110 -11.75 -2.80 -3.36
N GLU A 111 -10.48 -2.41 -3.56
CA GLU A 111 -9.38 -3.36 -3.82
C GLU A 111 -9.21 -4.34 -2.65
N ALA A 112 -9.28 -3.85 -1.41
CA ALA A 112 -9.20 -4.69 -0.22
C ALA A 112 -10.27 -5.79 -0.21
N GLU A 113 -11.52 -5.43 -0.54
CA GLU A 113 -12.64 -6.38 -0.59
C GLU A 113 -12.40 -7.45 -1.65
N TRP A 114 -11.99 -7.05 -2.87
CA TRP A 114 -11.63 -8.00 -3.91
C TRP A 114 -10.47 -8.91 -3.51
N ARG A 115 -9.44 -8.38 -2.84
CA ARG A 115 -8.26 -9.14 -2.40
C ARG A 115 -8.57 -10.14 -1.28
N ILE A 116 -9.47 -9.79 -0.36
CA ILE A 116 -9.82 -10.62 0.81
C ILE A 116 -10.89 -11.67 0.44
N PHE A 117 -11.88 -11.29 -0.36
CA PHE A 117 -13.05 -12.11 -0.65
C PHE A 117 -13.08 -12.70 -2.07
N GLY A 118 -12.19 -12.25 -2.96
CA GLY A 118 -12.15 -12.62 -4.38
C GLY A 118 -13.21 -11.93 -5.24
N LYS A 119 -14.05 -11.08 -4.64
CA LYS A 119 -15.15 -10.36 -5.27
C LYS A 119 -15.59 -9.20 -4.38
N VAL A 120 -16.26 -8.22 -4.99
CA VAL A 120 -16.96 -7.15 -4.28
C VAL A 120 -18.46 -7.46 -4.31
N LEU A 121 -19.11 -7.42 -3.15
CA LEU A 121 -20.54 -7.66 -2.98
C LEU A 121 -21.22 -6.40 -2.44
N PRO A 122 -22.47 -6.12 -2.84
CA PRO A 122 -23.18 -4.92 -2.38
C PRO A 122 -23.51 -4.98 -0.88
N GLU A 123 -23.69 -6.19 -0.34
CA GLU A 123 -24.13 -6.42 1.03
C GLU A 123 -23.02 -7.14 1.82
N PRO A 124 -22.37 -6.51 2.81
CA PRO A 124 -21.28 -7.12 3.56
C PRO A 124 -21.62 -8.47 4.21
N ARG A 125 -22.90 -8.68 4.59
CA ARG A 125 -23.38 -9.94 5.17
C ARG A 125 -23.22 -11.15 4.24
N GLU A 126 -23.11 -10.94 2.93
CA GLU A 126 -22.98 -11.98 1.91
C GLU A 126 -21.53 -12.45 1.71
N TYR A 127 -20.55 -11.75 2.31
CA TYR A 127 -19.15 -12.15 2.19
C TYR A 127 -18.89 -13.51 2.84
N PRO A 128 -18.01 -14.34 2.22
CA PRO A 128 -17.61 -15.61 2.79
C PRO A 128 -16.78 -15.39 4.07
N GLU A 129 -16.75 -16.41 4.93
CA GLU A 129 -16.08 -16.39 6.24
C GLU A 129 -15.16 -17.61 6.40
N ASN A 130 -14.55 -18.07 5.31
CA ASN A 130 -13.79 -19.31 5.26
C ASN A 130 -12.43 -19.19 5.99
N THR A 131 -11.91 -17.96 6.12
CA THR A 131 -10.64 -17.67 6.81
C THR A 131 -10.84 -16.67 7.94
N GLY A 132 -9.88 -16.61 8.87
CA GLY A 132 -9.91 -15.64 9.97
C GLY A 132 -9.92 -14.19 9.47
N LEU A 133 -9.16 -13.90 8.41
CA LEU A 133 -9.15 -12.57 7.77
C LEU A 133 -10.50 -12.22 7.17
N GLN A 134 -11.14 -13.16 6.48
CA GLN A 134 -12.47 -12.95 5.91
C GLN A 134 -13.51 -12.63 7.00
N LYS A 135 -13.49 -13.37 8.12
CA LYS A 135 -14.36 -13.10 9.27
C LYS A 135 -14.14 -11.69 9.84
N ALA A 136 -12.89 -11.33 10.11
CA ALA A 136 -12.55 -10.02 10.68
C ALA A 136 -12.95 -8.87 9.74
N ALA A 137 -12.60 -8.97 8.46
CA ALA A 137 -12.93 -7.95 7.46
C ALA A 137 -14.45 -7.81 7.27
N LYS A 138 -15.19 -8.93 7.25
CA LYS A 138 -16.65 -8.90 7.15
C LYS A 138 -17.28 -8.21 8.36
N GLN A 139 -16.85 -8.56 9.57
CA GLN A 139 -17.34 -7.93 10.79
C GLN A 139 -17.06 -6.42 10.80
N TYR A 140 -15.86 -6.02 10.37
CA TYR A 140 -15.46 -4.63 10.24
C TYR A 140 -16.36 -3.83 9.28
N LEU A 141 -16.72 -4.43 8.13
CA LEU A 141 -17.68 -3.82 7.20
C LEU A 141 -19.12 -3.78 7.76
N LEU A 142 -19.54 -4.81 8.50
CA LEU A 142 -20.86 -4.85 9.17
C LEU A 142 -20.99 -3.79 10.29
N GLU A 143 -19.88 -3.36 10.89
CA GLU A 143 -19.81 -2.22 11.81
C GLU A 143 -19.92 -0.86 11.11
N GLY A 144 -20.08 -0.84 9.77
CA GLY A 144 -20.18 0.38 8.97
C GLY A 144 -18.83 1.04 8.67
N LYS A 145 -17.71 0.39 9.02
CA LYS A 145 -16.37 0.86 8.67
C LYS A 145 -16.05 0.50 7.22
N LYS A 146 -15.08 1.20 6.62
CA LYS A 146 -14.65 1.00 5.23
C LYS A 146 -13.22 0.48 5.14
N LEU A 147 -12.94 -0.38 4.17
CA LEU A 147 -11.60 -0.84 3.82
C LEU A 147 -11.04 0.04 2.70
N GLY A 148 -10.14 0.93 3.07
CA GLY A 148 -9.60 1.93 2.15
C GLY A 148 -8.25 1.58 1.55
N ASN A 149 -7.57 2.62 1.06
CA ASN A 149 -6.17 2.60 0.63
C ASN A 149 -5.36 3.66 1.36
N GLY A 150 -4.05 3.48 1.36
CA GLY A 150 -3.09 4.48 1.79
C GLY A 150 -2.13 4.84 0.66
N LEU A 151 -1.75 6.12 0.60
CA LEU A 151 -0.61 6.60 -0.18
C LEU A 151 0.54 6.85 0.79
N GLY A 152 1.56 5.99 0.72
CA GLY A 152 2.77 6.10 1.52
C GLY A 152 3.96 6.62 0.72
N ILE A 153 4.84 7.37 1.38
CA ILE A 153 6.16 7.72 0.87
C ILE A 153 7.24 6.95 1.64
N HIS A 154 8.22 6.41 0.92
CA HIS A 154 9.44 5.83 1.48
C HIS A 154 10.62 6.78 1.25
N LEU A 155 11.50 6.90 2.25
CA LEU A 155 12.62 7.86 2.32
C LEU A 155 13.95 7.15 2.59
#